data_AF-A0A530LJX9-F1
#
_entry.id   AF-A0A530LJX9-F1
#
_cell.length_a   1.000
_cell.length_b   1.000
_cell.length_c   1.000
_cell.angle_alpha   90.00
_cell.angle_beta   90.00
_cell.angle_gamma   90.00
#
_symmetry.space_group_name_H-M   'P 1'
#
loop_
_entity.id
_entity.type
_entity.pdbx_description
1 polymer ?
#
loop_
_entity_poly.entity_id
_entity_poly.type
_entity_poly.pdbx_seq_one_letter_code
_entity_poly.pdbx_strand_id
1 'polypeptide(L)' 'MTALTPDSARKFILDNTALTAPPHVPEIRLHLADEAHDLWQRTEDELTE' A
#
# COMPACT_ATOMS: atom_id res chain seq x y z
N MET A 1 20.11 -5.78 10.06
CA MET A 1 18.90 -5.89 9.21
C MET A 1 18.13 -7.10 9.69
N THR A 2 17.06 -6.89 10.47
CA THR A 2 16.26 -7.99 11.02
C THR A 2 15.49 -8.65 9.88
N ALA A 3 15.60 -9.97 9.74
CA ALA A 3 14.87 -10.70 8.71
C ALA A 3 13.36 -10.58 8.93
N LEU A 4 12.59 -10.29 7.86
CA LEU A 4 11.14 -10.33 7.91
C LEU A 4 10.70 -11.78 8.14
N THR A 5 9.95 -12.01 9.22
CA THR A 5 9.27 -13.29 9.45
C THR A 5 7.89 -13.23 8.78
N PRO A 6 7.28 -14.37 8.44
CA PRO A 6 5.93 -14.39 7.85
C PRO A 6 4.88 -13.68 8.72
N ASP A 7 5.04 -13.76 10.05
CA ASP A 7 4.14 -13.11 11.01
C ASP A 7 4.31 -11.58 11.02
N SER A 8 5.56 -11.09 11.05
CA SER A 8 5.83 -9.66 11.00
C SER A 8 5.45 -9.05 9.64
N ALA A 9 5.62 -9.80 8.54
CA ALA A 9 5.17 -9.41 7.21
C ALA A 9 3.64 -9.27 7.15
N ARG A 10 2.90 -10.25 7.69
CA ARG A 10 1.43 -10.19 7.76
C ARG A 10 0.97 -8.98 8.56
N LYS A 11 1.56 -8.74 9.74
CA LYS A 11 1.23 -7.58 10.57
C LYS A 11 1.47 -6.27 9.83
N PHE A 12 2.61 -6.14 9.14
CA PHE A 12 2.93 -4.95 8.34
C PHE A 12 1.89 -4.71 7.23
N ILE A 13 1.51 -5.75 6.49
CA ILE A 13 0.48 -5.64 5.44
C ILE A 13 -0.85 -5.16 6.04
N LEU A 14 -1.31 -5.79 7.12
CA LEU A 14 -2.58 -5.41 7.77
C LEU A 14 -2.57 -3.99 8.35
N ASP A 15 -1.42 -3.51 8.81
CA ASP A 15 -1.25 -2.18 9.42
C ASP A 15 -1.25 -1.06 8.36
N ASN A 16 -0.75 -1.35 7.16
CA ASN A 16 -0.57 -0.37 6.08
C ASN A 16 -1.59 -0.52 4.93
N THR A 17 -2.51 -1.48 5.01
CA THR A 17 -3.51 -1.72 3.96
C THR A 17 -4.90 -1.96 4.55
N ALA A 18 -5.92 -1.47 3.86
CA ALA A 18 -7.31 -1.72 4.19
C ALA A 18 -7.89 -2.81 3.28
N LEU A 19 -8.75 -3.67 3.85
CA LEU A 19 -9.49 -4.64 3.06
C LEU A 19 -10.64 -3.91 2.33
N THR A 20 -10.52 -3.76 1.02
CA THR A 20 -11.52 -3.09 0.18
C THR A 20 -11.88 -3.93 -1.03
N ALA A 21 -13.05 -3.68 -1.59
CA ALA A 21 -13.52 -4.29 -2.83
C ALA A 21 -13.29 -3.27 -3.97
N PRO A 22 -12.42 -3.55 -4.95
CA PRO A 22 -12.18 -2.64 -6.06
C PRO A 22 -13.46 -2.37 -6.86
N PRO A 23 -13.66 -1.14 -7.37
CA PRO A 23 -14.89 -0.77 -8.08
C PRO A 23 -15.11 -1.56 -9.37
N HIS A 24 -14.04 -2.05 -10.01
CA HIS A 24 -14.11 -2.83 -11.25
C HIS A 24 -14.31 -4.33 -11.02
N VAL A 25 -14.09 -4.82 -9.80
CA VAL A 25 -14.25 -6.24 -9.43
C VAL A 25 -14.74 -6.35 -7.98
N PRO A 26 -16.01 -6.02 -7.71
CA PRO A 26 -16.57 -6.02 -6.36
C PRO A 26 -16.67 -7.42 -5.72
N GLU A 27 -16.52 -8.49 -6.51
CA GLU A 27 -16.59 -9.87 -6.07
C GLU A 27 -15.35 -10.31 -5.27
N ILE A 28 -14.24 -9.58 -5.38
CA ILE A 28 -13.00 -9.86 -4.65
C ILE A 28 -12.69 -8.77 -3.64
N ARG A 29 -12.21 -9.19 -2.47
CA ARG A 29 -11.71 -8.29 -1.42
C ARG A 29 -10.20 -8.40 -1.37
N LEU A 30 -9.52 -7.27 -1.49
CA LEU A 30 -8.07 -7.18 -1.50
C LEU A 30 -7.60 -6.22 -0.42
N HIS A 31 -6.44 -6.49 0.14
CA HIS A 31 -5.72 -5.58 1.01
C HIS A 31 -5.04 -4.52 0.15
N LEU A 32 -5.65 -3.34 0.03
CA LEU A 32 -5.12 -2.22 -0.74
C LEU A 32 -4.67 -1.10 0.20
N ALA A 33 -3.53 -0.49 -0.08
CA ALA A 33 -3.15 0.77 0.54
C ALA A 33 -4.01 1.89 -0.05
N ASP A 34 -4.64 2.71 0.80
CA ASP A 34 -5.54 3.79 0.38
C ASP A 34 -4.75 4.94 -0.29
N GLU A 35 -3.55 5.23 0.21
CA GLU A 35 -2.66 6.28 -0.30
C GLU A 35 -1.52 5.72 -1.15
N ALA A 36 -1.74 5.59 -2.46
CA ALA A 36 -0.66 5.44 -3.43
C ALA A 36 -0.34 6.75 -4.18
N HIS A 37 -0.89 7.91 -3.77
CA HIS A 37 -0.78 9.13 -4.58
C HIS A 37 -0.20 10.38 -3.90
N ASP A 38 -0.38 10.60 -2.59
CA ASP A 38 0.20 11.80 -1.95
C ASP A 38 1.74 11.79 -1.91
N LEU A 39 2.35 10.60 -1.94
CA LEU A 39 3.80 10.41 -2.01
C LEU A 39 4.36 10.35 -3.43
N TRP A 40 3.54 10.12 -4.47
CA TRP A 40 4.00 10.10 -5.86
C TRP A 40 3.96 11.49 -6.53
N GLN A 41 3.11 12.41 -6.07
CA GLN A 41 3.09 13.79 -6.56
C GLN A 41 4.29 14.63 -6.08
N ARG A 42 4.92 14.28 -4.95
CA ARG A 42 6.07 15.05 -4.43
C ARG A 42 7.40 14.72 -5.11
N THR A 43 7.52 13.56 -5.75
CA THR A 43 8.78 13.14 -6.40
C THR A 43 8.96 13.67 -7.82
N GLU A 44 7.91 14.20 -8.48
CA GLU A 44 8.06 14.86 -9.79
C GLU A 44 8.56 16.31 -9.67
N ASP A 45 8.22 17.01 -8.58
CA ASP A 45 8.63 18.40 -8.35
C ASP A 45 10.12 18.53 -7.93
N GLU A 46 10.68 17.51 -7.27
CA GLU A 46 12.13 17.48 -6.90
C GLU A 46 13.08 17.06 -8.03
N LEU A 47 12.57 16.66 -9.20
CA LEU A 47 13.39 16.28 -10.37
C LEU A 47 13.51 17.39 -11.44
N THR A 48 12.95 18.59 -11.18
CA THR A 48 12.98 19.74 -12.11
C THR A 48 13.88 20.90 -11.65
N GLU A 49 14.92 20.64 -10.86
CA GLU A 49 16.03 21.59 -10.63
C GLU A 49 17.42 20.99 -10.95
#